data_AF-A0A9W8M983-F1
#
_entry.id   AF-A0A9W8M983-F1
#
_cell.length_a   1.000
_cell.length_b   1.000
_cell.length_c   1.000
_cell.angle_alpha   90.00
_cell.angle_beta   90.00
_cell.angle_gamma   90.00
#
_symmetry.space_group_name_H-M   'P 1'
#
loop_
_entity.id
_entity.type
_entity.pdbx_description
1 polymer ?
#
loop_
_entity_poly.entity_id
_entity_poly.type
_entity_poly.pdbx_seq_one_letter_code
_entity_poly.pdbx_strand_id
1 'polypeptide(L)' 'MVKYLHTLLAVVAFVASVGNVVASPVEAAPTAETRCAGSQGTTCPPGFTCCGPIFPDIGGVCRQLQPGQVCAL' A
#
# COMPACT_ATOMS: atom_id res chain seq x y z
N MET A 1 42.23 -22.67 -21.89
CA MET A 1 41.36 -22.64 -20.68
C MET A 1 41.15 -21.24 -20.10
N VAL A 2 41.83 -20.19 -20.58
CA VAL A 2 41.75 -18.81 -20.03
C VAL A 2 40.52 -18.02 -20.52
N LYS A 3 39.89 -18.45 -21.62
CA LYS A 3 38.78 -17.73 -22.25
C LYS A 3 37.47 -17.78 -21.44
N TYR A 4 37.19 -18.91 -20.78
CA TYR A 4 36.02 -19.08 -19.92
C TYR A 4 36.16 -18.38 -18.56
N LEU A 5 37.40 -18.15 -18.10
CA LEU A 5 37.68 -17.47 -16.83
C LEU A 5 37.22 -16.00 -16.87
N HIS A 6 37.43 -15.33 -18.01
CA HIS A 6 37.02 -13.93 -18.19
C HIS A 6 35.50 -13.80 -18.30
N THR A 7 34.83 -14.79 -18.91
CA THR A 7 33.37 -14.82 -19.01
C THR A 7 32.71 -15.05 -17.64
N LEU A 8 33.29 -15.94 -16.82
CA LEU A 8 32.81 -16.20 -15.45
C LEU A 8 32.93 -14.96 -14.55
N LEU A 9 34.06 -14.24 -14.62
CA LEU A 9 34.27 -13.00 -13.86
C LEU A 9 33.26 -11.90 -14.21
N ALA A 10 32.92 -11.76 -15.49
CA ALA A 10 31.94 -10.77 -15.94
C ALA A 10 30.52 -11.07 -15.43
N VAL A 11 30.13 -12.35 -15.38
CA VAL A 11 28.80 -12.76 -14.89
C VAL A 11 28.67 -12.51 -13.38
N VAL A 12 29.71 -12.83 -12.59
CA VAL A 12 29.71 -12.59 -11.14
C VAL A 12 29.60 -11.10 -10.82
N ALA A 13 30.28 -10.23 -11.59
CA ALA A 13 30.20 -8.78 -11.39
C ALA A 13 28.79 -8.23 -11.66
N PHE A 14 28.07 -8.78 -12.64
CA PHE A 14 26.73 -8.30 -13.02
C PHE A 14 25.65 -8.67 -11.99
N VAL A 15 25.77 -9.84 -11.35
CA VAL A 15 24.83 -10.30 -10.31
C VAL A 15 25.02 -9.51 -9.00
N ALA A 16 26.22 -9.03 -8.71
CA ALA A 16 26.49 -8.23 -7.52
C ALA A 16 25.81 -6.84 -7.54
N SER A 17 25.48 -6.30 -8.72
CA SER A 17 24.91 -4.96 -8.85
C SER A 17 23.38 -4.84 -8.68
N VAL A 18 22.64 -5.96 -8.60
CA VAL A 18 21.17 -5.96 -8.55
C VAL A 18 20.56 -6.11 -7.15
N GLY A 19 21.38 -6.38 -6.13
CA GLY A 19 20.90 -6.60 -4.78
C GLY A 19 21.03 -5.36 -3.90
N ASN A 20 20.04 -4.46 -3.92
CA ASN A 20 19.58 -3.70 -2.74
C ASN A 20 18.47 -2.71 -3.13
N VAL A 21 17.32 -3.22 -3.57
CA VAL A 21 16.07 -2.46 -3.47
C VAL A 21 15.58 -2.64 -2.04
N VAL A 22 16.03 -1.77 -1.14
CA VAL A 22 15.44 -1.65 0.19
C VAL A 22 14.06 -1.04 0.03
N ALA A 23 13.04 -1.89 0.02
CA ALA A 23 11.67 -1.44 0.23
C ALA A 23 11.62 -0.89 1.67
N SER A 24 11.66 0.43 1.85
CA SER A 24 11.33 1.02 3.14
C SER A 24 9.91 0.57 3.49
N PRO A 25 9.67 -0.05 4.66
CA PRO A 25 8.31 -0.23 5.12
C PRO A 25 7.72 1.18 5.24
N VAL A 26 6.69 1.48 4.46
CA VAL A 26 5.83 2.61 4.78
C VAL A 26 5.20 2.20 6.10
N GLU A 27 5.69 2.76 7.20
CA GLU A 27 5.00 2.71 8.48
C GLU A 27 3.64 3.36 8.23
N ALA A 28 2.64 2.52 7.97
CA ALA A 28 1.26 2.91 8.08
C ALA A 28 1.06 3.26 9.55
N ALA A 29 1.27 4.54 9.87
CA ALA A 29 0.93 5.10 11.15
C ALA A 29 -0.47 4.60 11.52
N PRO A 30 -0.73 4.20 12.78
CA PRO A 30 -2.05 3.78 13.21
C PRO A 30 -2.94 5.04 13.24
N THR A 31 -3.35 5.51 12.07
CA THR A 31 -4.47 6.43 11.96
C THR A 31 -5.67 5.60 12.38
N ALA A 32 -6.22 5.86 13.56
CA ALA A 32 -7.48 5.28 13.99
C ALA A 32 -8.49 5.44 12.84
N GLU A 33 -8.72 4.38 12.08
CA GLU A 33 -9.59 4.39 10.93
C GLU A 33 -10.99 4.71 11.44
N THR A 34 -11.45 5.92 11.14
CA THR A 34 -12.77 6.36 11.57
C THR A 34 -13.80 5.53 10.81
N ARG A 35 -14.58 4.72 11.54
CA ARG A 35 -15.60 3.85 10.97
C ARG A 35 -16.89 4.63 10.73
N CYS A 36 -17.55 4.33 9.63
CA CYS A 36 -18.83 4.93 9.24
C CYS A 36 -19.87 3.85 8.95
N ALA A 37 -21.15 4.16 9.13
CA ALA A 37 -22.27 3.28 8.80
C ALA A 37 -22.19 1.85 9.39
N GLY A 38 -21.45 1.66 10.49
CA GLY A 38 -21.52 0.44 11.31
C GLY A 38 -22.69 0.49 12.29
N SER A 39 -22.71 -0.40 13.29
CA SER A 39 -23.82 -0.53 14.25
C SER A 39 -24.18 0.76 15.00
N GLN A 40 -23.26 1.73 15.07
CA GLN A 40 -23.43 3.03 15.72
C GLN A 40 -24.00 4.12 14.78
N GLY A 41 -24.21 3.82 13.49
CA GLY A 41 -24.76 4.79 12.52
C GLY A 41 -23.88 6.03 12.31
N THR A 42 -22.57 5.92 12.51
CA THR A 42 -21.66 7.06 12.44
C THR A 42 -21.49 7.59 11.01
N THR A 43 -21.57 8.92 10.87
CA THR A 43 -21.26 9.64 9.63
C THR A 43 -19.81 10.12 9.64
N CYS A 44 -19.16 10.12 8.48
CA CYS A 44 -17.82 10.67 8.35
C CYS A 44 -17.79 12.18 8.60
N PRO A 45 -16.70 12.71 9.17
CA PRO A 45 -16.49 14.15 9.29
C PRO A 45 -16.46 14.84 7.90
N PRO A 46 -16.69 16.16 7.83
CA PRO A 46 -16.72 16.90 6.57
C PRO A 46 -15.40 16.76 5.81
N GLY A 47 -15.49 16.53 4.50
CA GLY A 47 -14.33 16.29 3.62
C GLY A 47 -13.87 14.83 3.55
N PHE A 48 -14.49 13.93 4.31
CA PHE A 48 -14.26 12.49 4.23
C PHE A 48 -15.45 11.79 3.59
N THR A 49 -15.17 10.72 2.85
CA THR A 49 -16.16 9.84 2.22
C THR A 49 -16.11 8.47 2.88
N CYS A 50 -17.27 7.88 3.15
CA CYS A 50 -17.36 6.52 3.66
C CYS A 50 -17.05 5.53 2.52
N CYS A 51 -15.92 4.83 2.60
CA CYS A 51 -15.42 3.92 1.58
C CYS A 51 -15.34 2.47 2.09
N GLY A 52 -15.40 1.53 1.15
CA GLY A 52 -15.32 0.10 1.39
C GLY A 52 -16.69 -0.57 1.45
N PRO A 53 -16.73 -1.90 1.47
CA PRO A 53 -17.98 -2.63 1.58
C PRO A 53 -18.62 -2.34 2.95
N ILE A 54 -19.83 -1.78 2.92
CA ILE A 54 -20.56 -1.43 4.14
C ILE A 54 -21.35 -2.65 4.59
N PHE A 55 -20.76 -3.43 5.49
CA PHE A 55 -21.45 -4.51 6.19
C PHE A 55 -22.15 -3.98 7.44
N PRO A 56 -23.34 -4.48 7.79
CA PRO A 56 -24.14 -3.95 8.91
C PRO A 56 -23.41 -3.93 10.26
N ASP A 57 -22.52 -4.91 10.51
CA ASP A 57 -21.79 -5.02 11.79
C ASP A 57 -20.41 -4.35 11.78
N ILE A 58 -19.85 -4.04 10.61
CA ILE A 58 -18.47 -3.56 10.46
C ILE A 58 -18.43 -2.10 9.99
N GLY A 59 -19.40 -1.70 9.16
CA GLY A 59 -19.41 -0.41 8.48
C GLY A 59 -18.28 -0.24 7.46
N GLY A 60 -18.25 0.92 6.84
CA GLY A 60 -17.14 1.38 6.00
C GLY A 60 -16.06 2.10 6.81
N VAL A 61 -15.07 2.63 6.08
CA VAL A 61 -14.00 3.46 6.62
C VAL A 61 -14.04 4.84 5.98
N CYS A 62 -13.93 5.89 6.79
CA CYS A 62 -13.82 7.26 6.32
C CYS A 62 -12.46 7.48 5.66
N ARG A 63 -12.48 7.86 4.39
CA ARG A 63 -11.28 8.19 3.60
C ARG A 63 -11.43 9.59 3.00
N GLN A 64 -10.34 10.34 3.01
CA GLN A 64 -10.28 11.62 2.31
C GLN A 64 -9.92 11.33 0.85
N LEU A 65 -10.84 11.63 -0.07
CA LEU A 65 -10.63 11.42 -1.50
C LEU A 65 -9.92 12.62 -2.12
N GLN A 66 -8.88 12.38 -2.91
CA GLN A 66 -8.36 13.42 -3.80
C GLN A 66 -9.32 13.66 -4.98
N PRO A 67 -9.24 14.83 -5.65
CA PRO A 67 -10.03 15.11 -6.85
C PRO A 67 -9.87 14.00 -7.90
N GLY A 68 -10.99 13.41 -8.32
CA GLY A 68 -11.02 12.32 -9.30
C GLY A 68 -10.87 10.91 -8.72
N GLN A 69 -10.68 10.75 -7.41
CA GLN A 69 -10.77 9.44 -6.76
C GLN A 69 -12.21 9.12 -6.38
N VAL A 70 -12.56 7.84 -6.50
CA VAL A 70 -13.82 7.27 -6.02
C VAL A 70 -13.51 6.05 -5.15
N CYS A 71 -14.37 5.76 -4.18
CA CYS A 71 -14.25 4.50 -3.43
C CYS A 71 -14.50 3.32 -4.38
N ALA A 72 -13.67 2.28 -4.30
CA ALA A 72 -14.06 0.97 -4.81
C ALA A 72 -15.13 0.40 -3.87
N LEU A 73 -16.32 0.15 -4.42
CA LEU A 73 -17.49 -0.41 -3.73
C LEU A 73 -17.41 -1.94 -3.71
#